data_AF-A0A3L6J809-F1
#
_entry.id   AF-A0A3L6J809-F1
#
_cell.length_a   1.000
_cell.length_b   1.000
_cell.length_c   1.000
_cell.angle_alpha   90.00
_cell.angle_beta   90.00
_cell.angle_gamma   90.00
#
_symmetry.space_group_name_H-M   'P 1'
#
loop_
_entity.id
_entity.type
_entity.pdbx_description
1 polymer ?
#
loop_
_entity_poly.entity_id
_entity_poly.type
_entity_poly.pdbx_seq_one_letter_code
_entity_poly.pdbx_strand_id
1 'polypeptide(L)'
;MNSSTPRRWFMSETQDAWQRVISAFEEWIEYEATEFAPWTGYFSIENLRDLTDEERVGWMYSMVDETIPSRVERCRQAGVAFEDFLPYMPDSDAVEVVQSMIELGTVIQDSMLGESDVIGDMIEAYKEGGLDEIEPLLESLSEAELDIRHHMSLYSQGFRKLSSAGFELPSDME
;
A
#
# COMPACT_ATOMS: atom_id res chain seq x y z
N MET A 1 13.46 45.89 -1.38
CA MET A 1 13.11 44.74 -2.24
C MET A 1 14.21 43.71 -2.07
N ASN A 2 14.08 42.84 -1.08
CA ASN A 2 15.03 41.74 -0.87
C ASN A 2 14.59 40.58 -1.75
N SER A 3 15.29 40.41 -2.86
CA SER A 3 15.27 39.20 -3.67
C SER A 3 15.93 38.09 -2.83
N SER A 4 15.12 37.37 -2.06
CA SER A 4 15.53 36.13 -1.42
C SER A 4 15.66 35.06 -2.49
N THR A 5 16.82 34.97 -3.13
CA THR A 5 17.17 33.82 -3.97
C THR A 5 17.15 32.59 -3.05
N PRO A 6 16.32 31.57 -3.33
CA PRO A 6 16.33 30.34 -2.54
C PRO A 6 17.75 29.77 -2.53
N ARG A 7 18.30 29.50 -1.34
CA ARG A 7 19.68 29.00 -1.23
C ARG A 7 19.73 27.62 -1.87
N ARG A 8 20.61 27.44 -2.86
CA ARG A 8 20.89 26.19 -3.60
C ARG A 8 20.94 24.90 -2.73
N TRP A 9 21.30 25.01 -1.46
CA TRP A 9 21.32 23.91 -0.49
C TRP A 9 19.92 23.37 -0.13
N PHE A 10 18.91 24.25 -0.01
CA PHE A 10 17.52 23.83 0.22
C PHE A 10 16.95 23.00 -0.94
N MET A 11 17.39 23.28 -2.17
CA MET A 11 16.97 22.49 -3.34
C MET A 11 17.55 21.07 -3.31
N SER A 12 18.78 20.89 -2.80
CA SER A 12 19.38 19.56 -2.62
C SER A 12 18.66 18.74 -1.55
N GLU A 13 18.39 19.33 -0.38
CA GLU A 13 17.70 18.63 0.71
C GLU A 13 16.25 18.26 0.35
N THR A 14 15.57 19.15 -0.38
CA THR A 14 14.21 18.90 -0.90
C THR A 14 14.23 17.75 -1.91
N GLN A 15 15.21 17.74 -2.82
CA GLN A 15 15.36 16.67 -3.81
C GLN A 15 15.70 15.33 -3.14
N ASP A 16 16.59 15.32 -2.15
CA ASP A 16 16.94 14.12 -1.39
C ASP A 16 15.74 13.58 -0.60
N ALA A 17 14.93 14.47 -0.01
CA ALA A 17 13.70 14.08 0.69
C ALA A 17 12.64 13.53 -0.27
N TRP A 18 12.48 14.16 -1.44
CA TRP A 18 11.59 13.67 -2.48
C TRP A 18 12.00 12.30 -3.01
N GLN A 19 13.30 12.10 -3.24
CA GLN A 19 13.80 10.80 -3.70
C GLN A 19 13.51 9.68 -2.68
N ARG A 20 13.55 9.97 -1.37
CA ARG A 20 13.14 9.00 -0.34
C ARG A 20 11.66 8.63 -0.43
N VAL A 21 10.79 9.60 -0.72
CA VAL A 21 9.35 9.33 -0.96
C VAL A 21 9.18 8.39 -2.14
N ILE A 22 9.81 8.71 -3.27
CA ILE A 22 9.73 7.90 -4.49
C ILE A 22 10.23 6.49 -4.22
N SER A 23 11.41 6.33 -3.64
CA SER A 23 11.98 5.01 -3.39
C SER A 23 11.15 4.19 -2.40
N ALA A 24 10.61 4.79 -1.34
CA ALA A 24 9.72 4.08 -0.41
C ALA A 24 8.42 3.61 -1.09
N PHE A 25 7.87 4.44 -1.99
CA PHE A 25 6.67 4.08 -2.75
C PHE A 25 6.97 2.98 -3.78
N GLU A 26 8.06 3.09 -4.54
CA GLU A 26 8.50 2.08 -5.52
C GLU A 26 8.75 0.72 -4.84
N GLU A 27 9.44 0.71 -3.70
CA GLU A 27 9.66 -0.53 -2.92
C GLU A 27 8.34 -1.16 -2.47
N TRP A 28 7.35 -0.35 -2.08
CA TRP A 28 6.03 -0.86 -1.74
C TRP A 28 5.30 -1.44 -2.96
N ILE A 29 5.26 -0.72 -4.08
CA ILE A 29 4.62 -1.22 -5.32
C ILE A 29 5.31 -2.47 -5.85
N GLU A 30 6.63 -2.54 -5.78
CA GLU A 30 7.38 -3.74 -6.15
C GLU A 30 6.96 -4.92 -5.27
N TYR A 31 6.92 -4.75 -3.95
CA TYR A 31 6.45 -5.78 -3.03
C TYR A 31 5.03 -6.25 -3.34
N GLU A 32 4.10 -5.32 -3.59
CA GLU A 32 2.72 -5.65 -3.95
C GLU A 32 2.65 -6.48 -5.23
N ALA A 33 3.52 -6.21 -6.21
CA ALA A 33 3.53 -6.90 -7.50
C ALA A 33 4.24 -8.26 -7.47
N THR A 34 5.34 -8.38 -6.72
CA THR A 34 6.22 -9.57 -6.78
C THR A 34 6.01 -10.53 -5.63
N GLU A 35 5.79 -10.01 -4.42
CA GLU A 35 5.66 -10.81 -3.20
C GLU A 35 4.20 -11.08 -2.86
N PHE A 36 3.32 -10.07 -2.97
CA PHE A 36 1.91 -10.22 -2.58
C PHE A 36 0.99 -10.72 -3.70
N ALA A 37 1.02 -10.11 -4.89
CA ALA A 37 0.09 -10.42 -5.98
C ALA A 37 -0.04 -11.92 -6.30
N PRO A 38 1.02 -12.76 -6.27
CA PRO A 38 0.89 -14.20 -6.49
C PRO A 38 -0.09 -14.90 -5.53
N TRP A 39 -0.28 -14.39 -4.31
CA TRP A 39 -1.17 -14.98 -3.31
C TRP A 39 -2.64 -14.67 -3.55
N THR A 40 -2.95 -13.57 -4.26
CA THR A 40 -4.34 -13.16 -4.53
C THR A 40 -5.12 -14.17 -5.38
N GLY A 41 -4.43 -15.07 -6.11
CA GLY A 41 -5.07 -16.17 -6.80
C GLY A 41 -5.87 -17.08 -5.86
N TYR A 42 -5.42 -17.24 -4.61
CA TYR A 42 -6.08 -18.05 -3.60
C TYR A 42 -7.30 -17.36 -2.95
N PHE A 43 -7.66 -16.14 -3.38
CA PHE A 43 -8.91 -15.50 -2.96
C PHE A 43 -10.14 -16.09 -3.68
N SER A 44 -9.94 -17.18 -4.42
CA SER A 44 -10.99 -17.93 -5.09
C SER A 44 -11.03 -19.37 -4.61
N ILE A 45 -12.24 -19.91 -4.47
CA ILE A 45 -12.45 -21.29 -4.04
C ILE A 45 -11.87 -22.30 -5.05
N GLU A 46 -11.87 -21.95 -6.33
CA GLU A 46 -11.34 -22.78 -7.41
C GLU A 46 -9.85 -23.05 -7.22
N ASN A 47 -9.05 -22.01 -7.00
CA ASN A 47 -7.61 -22.16 -6.81
C ASN A 47 -7.25 -22.74 -5.44
N LEU A 48 -8.04 -22.47 -4.39
CA LEU A 48 -7.82 -23.08 -3.08
C LEU A 48 -8.04 -24.59 -3.09
N ARG A 49 -8.95 -25.10 -3.91
CA ARG A 49 -9.22 -26.55 -4.02
C ARG A 49 -8.01 -27.34 -4.55
N ASP A 50 -7.15 -26.70 -5.32
CA ASP A 50 -5.95 -27.33 -5.87
C ASP A 50 -4.85 -27.57 -4.82
N LEU A 51 -4.93 -26.87 -3.68
CA LEU A 51 -4.03 -27.06 -2.55
C LEU A 51 -4.47 -28.25 -1.68
N THR A 52 -3.53 -28.91 -1.02
CA THR A 52 -3.80 -29.84 0.08
C THR A 52 -4.27 -29.10 1.34
N ASP A 53 -4.86 -29.82 2.30
CA ASP A 53 -5.31 -29.21 3.56
C ASP A 53 -4.18 -28.51 4.31
N GLU A 54 -2.98 -29.10 4.32
CA GLU A 54 -1.79 -28.51 4.96
C GLU A 54 -1.36 -27.23 4.26
N GLU A 55 -1.38 -27.20 2.92
CA GLU A 55 -1.04 -26.01 2.13
C GLU A 55 -2.05 -24.88 2.31
N ARG A 56 -3.36 -25.18 2.40
CA ARG A 56 -4.40 -24.16 2.65
C ARG A 56 -4.22 -23.51 4.01
N VAL A 57 -4.04 -24.33 5.04
CA VAL A 57 -3.82 -23.84 6.41
C VAL A 57 -2.50 -23.06 6.49
N GLY A 58 -1.43 -23.57 5.87
CA GLY A 58 -0.14 -22.89 5.79
C GLY A 58 -0.24 -21.53 5.08
N TRP A 59 -1.00 -21.45 4.00
CA TRP A 59 -1.29 -20.19 3.31
C TRP A 59 -2.01 -19.19 4.22
N MET A 60 -3.10 -19.58 4.90
CA MET A 60 -3.83 -18.68 5.79
C MET A 60 -2.95 -18.14 6.93
N TYR A 61 -2.12 -19.00 7.54
CA TYR A 61 -1.17 -18.56 8.56
C TYR A 61 -0.09 -17.64 8.01
N SER A 62 0.51 -17.97 6.85
CA SER A 62 1.52 -17.10 6.22
C SER A 62 0.94 -15.72 5.83
N MET A 63 -0.34 -15.67 5.46
CA MET A 63 -1.01 -14.40 5.20
C MET A 63 -1.10 -13.52 6.44
N VAL A 64 -1.51 -14.08 7.59
CA VAL A 64 -1.67 -13.36 8.86
C VAL A 64 -0.33 -13.03 9.52
N ASP A 65 0.60 -13.98 9.53
CA ASP A 65 1.83 -13.86 10.31
C ASP A 65 2.95 -13.12 9.57
N GLU A 66 2.94 -13.13 8.24
CA GLU A 66 4.08 -12.64 7.43
C GLU A 66 3.64 -11.66 6.34
N THR A 67 2.72 -12.07 5.46
CA THR A 67 2.46 -11.36 4.20
C THR A 67 1.72 -10.05 4.44
N ILE A 68 0.56 -10.07 5.10
CA ILE A 68 -0.21 -8.84 5.38
C ILE A 68 0.57 -7.88 6.28
N PRO A 69 1.21 -8.32 7.39
CA PRO A 69 2.06 -7.44 8.18
C PRO A 69 3.16 -6.76 7.37
N SER A 70 3.76 -7.47 6.42
CA SER A 70 4.78 -6.91 5.53
C SER A 70 4.21 -5.86 4.58
N ARG A 71 3.00 -6.08 4.03
CA ARG A 71 2.29 -5.06 3.21
C ARG A 71 2.03 -3.79 4.01
N VAL A 72 1.47 -3.93 5.21
CA VAL A 72 1.17 -2.82 6.12
C VAL A 72 2.44 -2.04 6.44
N GLU A 73 3.53 -2.72 6.77
CA GLU A 73 4.80 -2.06 7.05
C GLU A 73 5.35 -1.29 5.86
N ARG A 74 5.28 -1.85 4.64
CA ARG A 74 5.72 -1.16 3.41
C ARG A 74 4.89 0.09 3.12
N CYS A 75 3.56 -0.03 3.20
CA CYS A 75 2.66 1.12 3.07
C CYS A 75 2.95 2.18 4.14
N ARG A 76 3.18 1.77 5.38
CA ARG A 76 3.51 2.67 6.50
C ARG A 76 4.82 3.43 6.25
N GLN A 77 5.85 2.76 5.72
CA GLN A 77 7.14 3.40 5.41
C GLN A 77 6.99 4.45 4.29
N ALA A 78 6.16 4.20 3.28
CA ALA A 78 5.82 5.23 2.29
C ALA A 78 5.15 6.43 2.95
N GLY A 79 4.20 6.20 3.87
CA GLY A 79 3.56 7.26 4.66
C GLY A 79 4.54 8.09 5.49
N VAL A 80 5.47 7.44 6.21
CA VAL A 80 6.54 8.12 6.96
C VAL A 80 7.41 8.97 6.04
N ALA A 81 7.75 8.47 4.86
CA ALA A 81 8.53 9.26 3.90
C ALA A 81 7.78 10.53 3.46
N PHE A 82 6.46 10.46 3.27
CA PHE A 82 5.63 11.65 3.00
C PHE A 82 5.57 12.61 4.19
N GLU A 83 5.46 12.11 5.42
CA GLU A 83 5.49 12.93 6.63
C GLU A 83 6.81 13.69 6.76
N ASP A 84 7.94 13.01 6.55
CA ASP A 84 9.27 13.60 6.54
C ASP A 84 9.47 14.62 5.40
N PHE A 85 8.66 14.53 4.35
CA PHE A 85 8.70 15.42 3.19
C PHE A 85 7.85 16.69 3.36
N LEU A 86 6.84 16.69 4.23
CA LEU A 86 5.96 17.84 4.49
C LEU A 86 6.69 19.17 4.75
N PRO A 87 7.80 19.22 5.53
CA PRO A 87 8.52 20.47 5.80
C PRO A 87 9.11 21.14 4.55
N TYR A 88 9.21 20.42 3.43
CA TYR A 88 9.80 20.90 2.17
C TYR A 88 8.75 21.43 1.17
N MET A 89 7.47 21.45 1.53
CA MET A 89 6.39 21.89 0.65
C MET A 89 6.47 23.39 0.34
N PRO A 90 6.33 23.79 -0.95
CA PRO A 90 6.49 25.18 -1.37
C PRO A 90 5.31 26.08 -0.97
N ASP A 91 4.11 25.52 -0.83
CA ASP A 91 2.86 26.23 -0.54
C ASP A 91 1.82 25.32 0.12
N SER A 92 0.67 25.89 0.50
CA SER A 92 -0.43 25.19 1.16
C SER A 92 -1.06 24.11 0.29
N ASP A 93 -1.12 24.32 -1.02
CA ASP A 93 -1.78 23.38 -1.93
C ASP A 93 -0.95 22.09 -2.03
N ALA A 94 0.38 22.22 -2.10
CA ALA A 94 1.29 21.08 -2.04
C ALA A 94 1.23 20.36 -0.68
N VAL A 95 1.12 21.10 0.43
CA VAL A 95 0.91 20.51 1.77
C VAL A 95 -0.37 19.67 1.81
N GLU A 96 -1.49 20.20 1.33
CA GLU A 96 -2.78 19.49 1.32
C GLU A 96 -2.72 18.20 0.49
N VAL A 97 -1.99 18.22 -0.64
CA VAL A 97 -1.78 17.03 -1.48
C VAL A 97 -1.00 15.96 -0.71
N VAL A 98 0.13 16.31 -0.10
CA VAL A 98 0.92 15.35 0.68
C VAL A 98 0.14 14.80 1.87
N GLN A 99 -0.60 15.65 2.58
CA GLN A 99 -1.47 15.21 3.68
C GLN A 99 -2.54 14.23 3.22
N SER A 100 -3.20 14.51 2.08
CA SER A 100 -4.18 13.59 1.49
C SER A 100 -3.55 12.25 1.11
N MET A 101 -2.29 12.23 0.68
CA MET A 101 -1.56 11.00 0.37
C MET A 101 -1.18 10.20 1.62
N ILE A 102 -0.90 10.87 2.75
CA ILE A 102 -0.68 10.22 4.04
C ILE A 102 -1.99 9.60 4.54
N GLU A 103 -3.09 10.36 4.51
CA GLU A 103 -4.42 9.89 4.92
C GLU A 103 -4.87 8.68 4.07
N LEU A 104 -4.65 8.73 2.76
CA LEU A 104 -4.91 7.60 1.87
C LEU A 104 -4.11 6.36 2.27
N GLY A 105 -2.85 6.53 2.67
CA GLY A 105 -2.01 5.44 3.17
C GLY A 105 -2.56 4.82 4.45
N THR A 106 -3.15 5.62 5.35
CA THR A 106 -3.83 5.10 6.55
C THR A 106 -5.07 4.28 6.17
N VAL A 107 -5.91 4.78 5.26
CA VAL A 107 -7.09 4.04 4.78
C VAL A 107 -6.70 2.68 4.21
N ILE A 108 -5.63 2.63 3.40
CA ILE A 108 -5.13 1.38 2.82
C ILE A 108 -4.63 0.41 3.90
N GLN A 109 -3.86 0.90 4.87
CA GLN A 109 -3.39 0.08 5.99
C GLN A 109 -4.55 -0.51 6.79
N ASP A 110 -5.58 0.28 7.07
CA ASP A 110 -6.78 -0.19 7.78
C ASP A 110 -7.50 -1.29 6.98
N SER A 111 -7.64 -1.14 5.66
CA SER A 111 -8.22 -2.18 4.80
C SER A 111 -7.36 -3.47 4.79
N MET A 112 -6.03 -3.35 4.74
CA MET A 112 -5.12 -4.51 4.82
C MET A 112 -5.24 -5.24 6.17
N LEU A 113 -5.37 -4.51 7.28
CA LEU A 113 -5.63 -5.12 8.59
C LEU A 113 -6.99 -5.83 8.61
N GLY A 114 -8.01 -5.26 7.97
CA GLY A 114 -9.30 -5.91 7.77
C GLY A 114 -9.20 -7.23 6.99
N GLU A 115 -8.36 -7.33 5.98
CA GLU A 115 -8.08 -8.61 5.31
C GLU A 115 -7.46 -9.64 6.26
N SER A 116 -6.58 -9.20 7.16
CA SER A 116 -5.99 -10.10 8.17
C SER A 116 -7.05 -10.64 9.13
N ASP A 117 -8.03 -9.81 9.52
CA ASP A 117 -9.15 -10.24 10.35
C ASP A 117 -10.02 -11.27 9.61
N VAL A 118 -10.34 -11.02 8.34
CA VAL A 118 -11.10 -11.98 7.50
C VAL A 118 -10.37 -13.31 7.38
N ILE A 119 -9.05 -13.32 7.18
CA ILE A 119 -8.28 -14.57 7.12
C ILE A 119 -8.22 -15.24 8.49
N GLY A 120 -8.16 -14.48 9.58
CA GLY A 120 -8.32 -15.01 10.94
C GLY A 120 -9.63 -15.79 11.10
N ASP A 121 -10.74 -15.20 10.68
CA ASP A 121 -12.05 -15.85 10.67
C ASP A 121 -12.07 -17.09 9.77
N MET A 122 -11.41 -17.04 8.60
CA MET A 122 -11.27 -18.19 7.70
C MET A 122 -10.53 -19.36 8.35
N ILE A 123 -9.48 -19.11 9.15
CA ILE A 123 -8.74 -20.15 9.86
C ILE A 123 -9.66 -20.91 10.83
N GLU A 124 -10.55 -20.19 11.52
CA GLU A 124 -11.51 -20.79 12.45
C GLU A 124 -12.60 -21.55 11.70
N ALA A 125 -13.24 -20.92 10.72
CA ALA A 125 -14.30 -21.52 9.90
C ALA A 125 -13.82 -22.78 9.15
N TYR A 126 -12.60 -22.75 8.60
CA TYR A 126 -12.01 -23.90 7.91
C TYR A 126 -11.82 -25.10 8.83
N LYS A 127 -11.48 -24.88 10.11
CA LYS A 127 -11.33 -25.97 11.09
C LYS A 127 -12.67 -26.61 11.45
N GLU A 128 -13.77 -25.86 11.37
CA GLU A 128 -15.10 -26.33 11.73
C GLU A 128 -15.77 -27.11 10.60
N GLY A 129 -15.72 -26.60 9.36
CA GLY A 129 -16.43 -27.21 8.23
C GLY A 129 -15.68 -27.20 6.89
N GLY A 130 -14.38 -26.87 6.90
CA GLY A 130 -13.54 -26.92 5.71
C GLY A 130 -13.88 -25.83 4.70
N LEU A 131 -13.82 -26.18 3.41
CA LEU A 131 -13.95 -25.24 2.31
C LEU A 131 -15.33 -24.58 2.19
N ASP A 132 -16.40 -25.30 2.58
CA ASP A 132 -17.78 -24.80 2.44
C ASP A 132 -18.04 -23.62 3.39
N GLU A 133 -17.39 -23.59 4.56
CA GLU A 133 -17.57 -22.52 5.56
C GLU A 133 -16.77 -21.25 5.23
N ILE A 134 -15.68 -21.36 4.45
CA ILE A 134 -14.85 -20.20 4.10
C ILE A 134 -15.24 -19.55 2.77
N GLU A 135 -16.07 -20.18 1.94
CA GLU A 135 -16.46 -19.65 0.62
C GLU A 135 -17.01 -18.21 0.69
N PRO A 136 -17.89 -17.84 1.64
CA PRO A 136 -18.36 -16.45 1.76
C PRO A 136 -17.26 -15.46 2.16
N LEU A 137 -16.26 -15.91 2.94
CA LEU A 137 -15.16 -15.06 3.41
C LEU A 137 -14.16 -14.75 2.29
N LEU A 138 -14.02 -15.65 1.32
CA LEU A 138 -13.19 -15.41 0.13
C LEU A 138 -13.75 -14.29 -0.76
N GLU A 139 -15.07 -14.16 -0.84
CA GLU A 139 -15.72 -13.04 -1.53
C GLU A 139 -15.41 -11.72 -0.82
N SER A 140 -15.54 -11.68 0.51
CA SER A 140 -15.18 -10.49 1.31
C SER A 140 -13.69 -10.13 1.17
N LEU A 141 -12.80 -11.12 1.14
CA LEU A 141 -11.36 -10.91 0.93
C LEU A 141 -11.08 -10.32 -0.46
N SER A 142 -11.75 -10.84 -1.50
CA SER A 142 -11.62 -10.31 -2.86
C SER A 142 -12.13 -8.88 -3.00
N GLU A 143 -13.24 -8.55 -2.34
CA GLU A 143 -13.79 -7.20 -2.33
C GLU A 143 -12.87 -6.21 -1.61
N ALA A 144 -12.31 -6.60 -0.46
CA ALA A 144 -11.34 -5.80 0.28
C ALA A 144 -10.09 -5.50 -0.56
N GLU A 145 -9.55 -6.51 -1.26
CA GLU A 145 -8.38 -6.34 -2.13
C GLU A 145 -8.67 -5.40 -3.31
N LEU A 146 -9.88 -5.46 -3.90
CA LEU A 146 -10.28 -4.53 -4.95
C LEU A 146 -10.35 -3.09 -4.44
N ASP A 147 -10.85 -2.88 -3.22
CA ASP A 147 -10.90 -1.57 -2.58
C ASP A 147 -9.48 -1.04 -2.27
N ILE A 148 -8.57 -1.89 -1.78
CA ILE A 148 -7.15 -1.55 -1.60
C ILE A 148 -6.52 -1.11 -2.92
N ARG A 149 -6.68 -1.90 -3.99
CA ARG A 149 -6.14 -1.54 -5.32
C ARG A 149 -6.74 -0.25 -5.86
N HIS A 150 -8.02 -0.01 -5.61
CA HIS A 150 -8.67 1.25 -5.98
C HIS A 150 -8.00 2.43 -5.27
N HIS A 151 -7.84 2.36 -3.95
CA HIS A 151 -7.19 3.40 -3.17
C HIS A 151 -5.72 3.59 -3.59
N MET A 152 -4.96 2.52 -3.80
CA MET A 152 -3.59 2.60 -4.31
C MET A 152 -3.51 3.36 -5.65
N SER A 153 -4.48 3.17 -6.54
CA SER A 153 -4.50 3.88 -7.84
C SER A 153 -4.62 5.40 -7.70
N LEU A 154 -5.17 5.90 -6.59
CA LEU A 154 -5.35 7.34 -6.34
C LEU A 154 -4.01 8.05 -6.06
N TYR A 155 -2.96 7.33 -5.66
CA TYR A 155 -1.61 7.90 -5.52
C TYR A 155 -1.12 8.55 -6.82
N SER A 156 -1.47 7.98 -7.98
CA SER A 156 -1.10 8.55 -9.28
C SER A 156 -1.61 9.99 -9.46
N GLN A 157 -2.76 10.33 -8.89
CA GLN A 157 -3.31 11.69 -8.93
C GLN A 157 -2.53 12.63 -8.02
N GLY A 158 -2.12 12.15 -6.84
CA GLY A 158 -1.26 12.90 -5.91
C GLY A 158 0.11 13.21 -6.52
N PHE A 159 0.76 12.19 -7.10
CA PHE A 159 2.04 12.34 -7.78
C PHE A 159 1.98 13.33 -8.95
N ARG A 160 0.93 13.28 -9.80
CA ARG A 160 0.77 14.26 -10.89
C ARG A 160 0.59 15.70 -10.40
N LYS A 161 -0.11 15.90 -9.28
CA LYS A 161 -0.26 17.22 -8.66
C LYS A 161 1.08 17.72 -8.13
N LEU A 162 1.87 16.88 -7.48
CA LEU A 162 3.22 17.21 -7.00
C LEU A 162 4.18 17.49 -8.17
N SER A 163 4.09 16.73 -9.25
CA SER A 163 4.83 17.00 -10.50
C SER A 163 4.51 18.36 -11.09
N SER A 164 3.23 18.74 -11.09
CA SER A 164 2.80 20.08 -11.52
C SER A 164 3.34 21.20 -10.62
N ALA A 165 3.67 20.90 -9.36
CA ALA A 165 4.32 21.80 -8.42
C ALA A 165 5.86 21.82 -8.54
N GLY A 166 6.44 21.04 -9.45
CA GLY A 166 7.87 21.03 -9.77
C GLY A 166 8.68 19.87 -9.16
N PHE A 167 8.01 18.84 -8.62
CA PHE A 167 8.67 17.63 -8.14
C PHE A 167 8.80 16.59 -9.27
N GLU A 168 10.00 16.38 -9.78
CA GLU A 168 10.25 15.45 -10.90
C GLU A 168 9.87 14.01 -10.52
N LEU A 169 9.11 13.33 -11.38
CA LEU A 169 8.77 11.91 -11.24
C LEU A 169 9.73 11.06 -12.07
N PRO A 170 10.01 9.82 -11.65
CA PRO A 170 10.58 8.81 -12.54
C PRO A 170 9.74 8.65 -13.81
N SER A 171 10.39 8.38 -14.95
CA SER A 171 9.74 8.30 -16.28
C SER A 171 8.67 7.21 -16.40
N ASP A 172 8.70 6.23 -15.51
CA ASP A 172 7.77 5.11 -15.37
C ASP A 172 6.57 5.43 -14.46
N MET A 173 6.60 6.58 -13.76
CA MET A 173 5.52 7.09 -12.91
C MET A 173 4.75 8.29 -13.53
N GLU A 174 5.22 8.83 -14.66
CA GLU A 174 4.54 9.90 -15.44
C GLU A 174 3.31 9.40 -16.20
#